data_AF-A0A151F0H5-F1
#
_entry.id   AF-A0A151F0H5-F1
#
_cell.length_a   1.000
_cell.length_b   1.000
_cell.length_c   1.000
_cell.angle_alpha   90.00
_cell.angle_beta   90.00
_cell.angle_gamma   90.00
#
_symmetry.space_group_name_H-M   'P 1'
#
loop_
_entity.id
_entity.type
_entity.pdbx_description
1 polymer ?
#
loop_
_entity_poly.entity_id
_entity_poly.type
_entity_poly.pdbx_seq_one_letter_code
_entity_poly.pdbx_strand_id
1 'polypeptide(L)'
;MLDTIDSHVAGFGTRKTEDCQNAVFIAMKLFNLDLPLEYKGMGRVGVECLRLYCILRNDLYIYQILEGLRFWPGSLWRWKFSKMEKYFQNIDKELEDLIKQENETASNLSSVERRKLNLDIRKLSGKAREFPRSNQSNFTGRYPKSPTRFGNVLIEYEEYSLNRYGIHMMVFWNHIKQQIPKEVKEELNLKSAIADICVYLCLASLVYIFIGPLSLLLQKDSWIMIWDHLFPLKSFLYLLLSIIAFKAFYELSITHRKNYGRLVKSIFDLYRLELAKSLGIRIKKRYHTTEEEIDEEKALWEEYQYYFLDYNLLHKKFASSFEELDEI
;
A
#
# COMPACT_ATOMS: atom_id res chain seq x y z
N MET A 1 -17.44 29.86 20.08
CA MET A 1 -16.14 29.20 19.87
C MET A 1 -15.94 28.74 18.42
N LEU A 2 -17.02 28.46 17.67
CA LEU A 2 -16.98 28.31 16.20
C LEU A 2 -16.87 29.66 15.45
N ASP A 3 -17.48 30.74 15.96
CA ASP A 3 -17.39 32.08 15.34
C ASP A 3 -16.00 32.74 15.42
N THR A 4 -15.10 32.22 16.27
CA THR A 4 -13.76 32.79 16.41
C THR A 4 -12.80 32.30 15.32
N ILE A 5 -13.10 31.18 14.66
CA ILE A 5 -12.30 30.62 13.56
C ILE A 5 -12.58 31.37 12.24
N ASP A 6 -13.78 31.95 12.09
CA ASP A 6 -14.18 32.72 10.90
C ASP A 6 -13.41 34.05 10.72
N SER A 7 -12.55 34.42 11.67
CA SER A 7 -11.79 35.69 11.64
C SER A 7 -10.28 35.54 11.41
N HIS A 8 -9.74 34.33 11.19
CA HIS A 8 -8.28 34.11 11.07
C HIS A 8 -7.78 33.66 9.69
N VAL A 9 -8.62 33.76 8.65
CA VAL A 9 -8.17 33.60 7.24
C VAL A 9 -8.52 34.82 6.40
N ALA A 10 -8.40 36.01 7.00
CA ALA A 10 -8.43 37.28 6.27
C ALA A 10 -6.99 37.69 5.96
N GLY A 11 -6.53 37.40 4.74
CA GLY A 11 -5.21 37.84 4.27
C GLY A 11 -4.56 36.87 3.28
N PHE A 12 -5.18 36.65 2.12
CA PHE A 12 -4.46 36.05 1.00
C PHE A 12 -3.45 37.09 0.48
N GLY A 13 -2.18 36.85 0.78
CA GLY A 13 -1.07 37.73 0.49
C GLY A 13 -0.90 38.06 -1.00
N THR A 14 -0.21 39.15 -1.27
CA THR A 14 0.13 39.57 -2.62
C THR A 14 1.31 38.78 -3.19
N ARG A 15 1.02 37.94 -4.20
CA ARG A 15 1.81 37.55 -5.40
C ARG A 15 3.28 37.10 -5.25
N LYS A 16 3.86 36.97 -4.05
CA LYS A 16 5.22 36.41 -3.87
C LYS A 16 5.13 34.93 -3.51
N THR A 17 6.11 34.16 -3.97
CA THR A 17 6.23 32.68 -3.99
C THR A 17 5.96 31.90 -2.70
N GLU A 18 5.71 32.56 -1.56
CA GLU A 18 5.38 31.95 -0.26
C GLU A 18 3.97 31.32 -0.23
N ASP A 19 3.07 31.70 -1.15
CA ASP A 19 1.66 31.27 -1.10
C ASP A 19 1.42 29.78 -1.42
N CYS A 20 2.25 29.13 -2.25
CA CYS A 20 2.08 27.70 -2.55
C CYS A 20 2.35 26.80 -1.34
N GLN A 21 3.30 27.18 -0.49
CA GLN A 21 3.60 26.44 0.74
C GLN A 21 2.48 26.60 1.76
N ASN A 22 1.87 27.79 1.84
CA ASN A 22 0.68 28.04 2.66
C ASN A 22 -0.53 27.20 2.20
N ALA A 23 -0.71 27.04 0.89
CA ALA A 23 -1.80 26.23 0.34
C ALA A 23 -1.72 24.75 0.76
N VAL A 24 -0.54 24.15 0.62
CA VAL A 24 -0.30 22.76 1.03
C VAL A 24 -0.47 22.60 2.54
N PHE A 25 0.07 23.54 3.32
CA PHE A 25 -0.06 23.54 4.79
C PHE A 25 -1.52 23.61 5.25
N ILE A 26 -2.32 24.50 4.66
CA ILE A 26 -3.74 24.67 4.97
C ILE A 26 -4.53 23.42 4.57
N ALA A 27 -4.31 22.88 3.36
CA ALA A 27 -4.96 21.64 2.92
C ALA A 27 -4.63 20.46 3.85
N MET A 28 -3.38 20.36 4.30
CA MET A 28 -2.92 19.32 5.23
C MET A 28 -3.55 19.49 6.62
N LYS A 29 -3.68 20.72 7.12
CA LYS A 29 -4.38 21.02 8.39
C LYS A 29 -5.87 20.68 8.31
N LEU A 30 -6.54 21.03 7.21
CA LEU A 30 -7.95 20.71 6.98
C LEU A 30 -8.19 19.20 6.87
N PHE A 31 -7.33 18.49 6.13
CA PHE A 31 -7.36 17.03 6.05
C PHE A 31 -7.22 16.36 7.42
N ASN A 32 -6.27 16.83 8.23
CA ASN A 32 -6.03 16.27 9.57
C ASN A 32 -7.18 16.53 10.57
N LEU A 33 -8.06 17.49 10.31
CA LEU A 33 -9.16 17.87 11.20
C LEU A 33 -10.52 17.25 10.81
N ASP A 34 -10.59 16.53 9.69
CA ASP A 34 -11.82 15.94 9.12
C ASP A 34 -13.01 16.92 9.02
N LEU A 35 -12.71 18.22 8.86
CA LEU A 35 -13.75 19.24 8.81
C LEU A 35 -14.41 19.28 7.42
N PRO A 36 -15.76 19.33 7.34
CA PRO A 36 -16.45 19.56 6.08
C PRO A 36 -16.11 20.97 5.58
N LEU A 37 -15.51 21.06 4.40
CA LEU A 37 -15.19 22.34 3.77
C LEU A 37 -16.44 22.97 3.17
N GLU A 38 -16.96 24.02 3.80
CA GLU A 38 -18.00 24.88 3.22
C GLU A 38 -17.35 25.93 2.31
N TYR A 39 -17.69 25.89 1.02
CA TYR A 39 -17.05 26.70 -0.02
C TYR A 39 -17.56 28.15 0.01
N LYS A 40 -16.74 29.11 0.48
CA LYS A 40 -17.06 30.55 0.49
C LYS A 40 -16.19 31.40 -0.46
N GLY A 41 -15.84 30.85 -1.63
CA GLY A 41 -15.12 31.57 -2.68
C GLY A 41 -13.63 31.77 -2.40
N MET A 42 -12.76 31.48 -3.37
CA MET A 42 -11.31 31.56 -3.19
C MET A 42 -10.60 32.05 -4.47
N GLY A 43 -9.54 32.83 -4.29
CA GLY A 43 -8.55 33.10 -5.34
C GLY A 43 -7.82 31.81 -5.77
N ARG A 44 -6.99 31.90 -6.82
CA ARG A 44 -6.32 30.75 -7.48
C ARG A 44 -5.63 29.76 -6.52
N VAL A 45 -5.06 30.25 -5.43
CA VAL A 45 -4.39 29.45 -4.39
C VAL A 45 -5.35 28.50 -3.67
N GLY A 46 -6.57 28.96 -3.36
CA GLY A 46 -7.56 28.13 -2.68
C GLY A 46 -8.17 27.04 -3.56
N VAL A 47 -8.22 27.25 -4.89
CA VAL A 47 -8.58 26.20 -5.85
C VAL A 47 -7.54 25.08 -5.87
N GLU A 48 -6.25 25.41 -5.76
CA GLU A 48 -5.18 24.41 -5.67
C GLU A 48 -5.21 23.66 -4.32
N CYS A 49 -5.54 24.33 -3.19
CA CYS A 49 -5.78 23.65 -1.91
C CYS A 49 -6.91 22.62 -1.99
N LEU A 50 -8.04 22.98 -2.59
CA LEU A 50 -9.19 22.09 -2.77
C LEU A 50 -8.86 20.92 -3.68
N ARG A 51 -8.08 21.15 -4.74
CA ARG A 51 -7.57 20.07 -5.60
C ARG A 51 -6.69 19.10 -4.83
N LEU A 52 -5.73 19.60 -4.05
CA LEU A 52 -4.86 18.77 -3.21
C LEU A 52 -5.65 18.00 -2.15
N TYR A 53 -6.61 18.66 -1.48
CA TYR A 53 -7.50 18.00 -0.51
C TYR A 53 -8.35 16.91 -1.17
N CYS A 54 -8.91 17.17 -2.35
CA CYS A 54 -9.62 16.15 -3.12
C CYS A 54 -8.69 14.99 -3.52
N ILE A 55 -7.45 15.25 -3.92
CA ILE A 55 -6.48 14.18 -4.22
C ILE A 55 -6.22 13.34 -2.96
N LEU A 56 -5.84 13.97 -1.86
CA LEU A 56 -5.56 13.30 -0.57
C LEU A 56 -6.75 12.48 -0.07
N ARG A 57 -7.96 13.03 -0.15
CA ARG A 57 -9.19 12.33 0.23
C ARG A 57 -9.49 11.14 -0.68
N ASN A 58 -9.08 11.22 -1.95
CA ASN A 58 -9.32 10.17 -2.93
C ASN A 58 -8.15 9.20 -3.11
N ASP A 59 -7.05 9.35 -2.35
CA ASP A 59 -5.90 8.44 -2.42
C ASP A 59 -6.34 6.99 -2.27
N LEU A 60 -7.20 6.70 -1.28
CA LEU A 60 -7.74 5.35 -1.09
C LEU A 60 -8.39 4.78 -2.36
N TYR A 61 -9.10 5.58 -3.14
CA TYR A 61 -9.74 5.11 -4.38
C TYR A 61 -8.72 4.81 -5.48
N ILE A 62 -7.64 5.57 -5.55
CA ILE A 62 -6.56 5.34 -6.51
C ILE A 62 -5.94 3.95 -6.25
N TYR A 63 -5.69 3.64 -4.99
CA TYR A 63 -5.19 2.33 -4.58
C TYR A 63 -6.20 1.22 -4.87
N GLN A 64 -7.46 1.40 -4.49
CA GLN A 64 -8.51 0.41 -4.76
C GLN A 64 -8.69 0.09 -6.24
N ILE A 65 -8.48 1.06 -7.14
CA ILE A 65 -8.48 0.83 -8.60
C ILE A 65 -7.29 -0.07 -8.99
N LEU A 66 -6.08 0.24 -8.53
CA LEU A 66 -4.87 -0.53 -8.86
C LEU A 66 -4.83 -1.91 -8.21
N GLU A 67 -5.40 -2.05 -7.01
CA GLU A 67 -5.56 -3.33 -6.31
C GLU A 67 -6.57 -4.23 -7.02
N GLY A 68 -7.54 -3.66 -7.72
CA GLY A 68 -8.62 -4.41 -8.33
C GLY A 68 -9.82 -4.62 -7.43
N LEU A 69 -10.08 -3.73 -6.47
CA LEU A 69 -11.21 -3.82 -5.55
C LEU A 69 -12.41 -3.00 -6.03
N ARG A 70 -12.23 -1.69 -6.22
CA ARG A 70 -13.32 -0.76 -6.54
C ARG A 70 -13.31 -0.41 -8.04
N PHE A 71 -14.50 -0.25 -8.62
CA PHE A 71 -14.73 0.06 -10.04
C PHE A 71 -14.42 -1.06 -11.05
N TRP A 72 -14.07 -2.26 -10.59
CA TRP A 72 -13.87 -3.41 -11.47
C TRP A 72 -15.19 -4.13 -11.74
N PRO A 73 -15.62 -4.27 -13.01
CA PRO A 73 -16.76 -5.12 -13.34
C PRO A 73 -16.52 -6.55 -12.84
N GLY A 74 -17.52 -7.17 -12.22
CA GLY A 74 -17.35 -8.50 -11.61
C GLY A 74 -16.91 -9.59 -12.58
N SER A 75 -17.19 -9.46 -13.87
CA SER A 75 -16.68 -10.33 -14.93
C SER A 75 -15.18 -10.14 -15.17
N LEU A 76 -14.73 -8.88 -15.28
CA LEU A 76 -13.33 -8.52 -15.47
C LEU A 76 -12.50 -8.94 -14.25
N TRP A 77 -13.04 -8.74 -13.04
CA TRP A 77 -12.43 -9.16 -11.79
C TRP A 77 -12.19 -10.67 -11.78
N ARG A 78 -13.25 -11.47 -12.01
CA ARG A 78 -13.16 -12.95 -12.03
C ARG A 78 -12.18 -13.44 -13.09
N TRP A 79 -12.20 -12.84 -14.28
CA TRP A 79 -11.26 -13.19 -15.34
C TRP A 79 -9.82 -12.87 -14.97
N LYS A 80 -9.53 -11.68 -14.45
CA LYS A 80 -8.17 -11.31 -14.00
C LYS A 80 -7.72 -12.18 -12.84
N PHE A 81 -8.60 -12.44 -11.87
CA PHE A 81 -8.30 -13.28 -10.73
C PHE A 81 -7.93 -14.70 -11.17
N SER A 82 -8.72 -15.33 -12.05
CA SER A 82 -8.39 -16.65 -12.62
C SER A 82 -7.06 -16.62 -13.39
N LYS A 83 -6.77 -15.54 -14.13
CA LYS A 83 -5.47 -15.37 -14.79
C LYS A 83 -4.32 -15.25 -13.79
N MET A 84 -4.54 -14.56 -12.67
CA MET A 84 -3.55 -14.42 -11.59
C MET A 84 -3.30 -15.74 -10.87
N GLU A 85 -4.36 -16.51 -10.62
CA GLU A 85 -4.28 -17.84 -10.03
C GLU A 85 -3.46 -18.79 -10.92
N LYS A 86 -3.76 -18.85 -12.23
CA LYS A 86 -2.96 -19.65 -13.18
C LYS A 86 -1.51 -19.21 -13.23
N TYR A 87 -1.26 -17.89 -13.18
CA TYR A 87 0.09 -17.35 -13.14
C TYR A 87 0.84 -17.79 -11.88
N PHE A 88 0.18 -17.75 -10.72
CA PHE A 88 0.75 -18.22 -9.46
C PHE A 88 1.02 -19.73 -9.47
N GLN A 89 0.05 -20.55 -9.91
CA GLN A 89 0.20 -22.01 -10.02
C GLN A 89 1.41 -22.40 -10.87
N ASN A 90 1.65 -21.68 -11.98
CA ASN A 90 2.82 -21.92 -12.82
C ASN A 90 4.14 -21.59 -12.08
N ILE A 91 4.19 -20.48 -11.33
CA ILE A 91 5.38 -20.13 -10.52
C ILE A 91 5.62 -21.17 -9.43
N ASP A 92 4.55 -21.60 -8.75
CA ASP A 92 4.61 -22.53 -7.63
C ASP A 92 5.13 -23.90 -8.09
N LYS A 93 4.56 -24.42 -9.18
CA LYS A 93 5.02 -25.66 -9.80
C LYS A 93 6.46 -25.58 -10.29
N GLU A 94 6.85 -24.50 -10.97
CA GLU A 94 8.23 -24.30 -11.44
C GLU A 94 9.21 -24.24 -10.26
N LEU A 95 8.81 -23.63 -9.14
CA LEU A 95 9.63 -23.57 -7.93
C LEU A 95 9.77 -24.96 -7.28
N GLU A 96 8.68 -25.74 -7.18
CA GLU A 96 8.71 -27.11 -6.68
C GLU A 96 9.61 -28.01 -7.52
N ASP A 97 9.50 -27.92 -8.85
CA ASP A 97 10.31 -28.70 -9.79
C ASP A 97 11.81 -28.40 -9.62
N LEU A 98 12.19 -27.12 -9.45
CA LEU A 98 13.59 -26.74 -9.21
C LEU A 98 14.11 -27.17 -7.84
N ILE A 99 13.29 -27.12 -6.79
CA ILE A 99 13.67 -27.59 -5.46
C ILE A 99 13.87 -29.11 -5.47
N LYS A 100 12.98 -29.84 -6.16
CA LYS A 100 13.10 -31.28 -6.35
C LYS A 100 14.39 -31.62 -7.12
N GLN A 101 14.66 -30.90 -8.20
CA GLN A 101 15.90 -31.04 -8.96
C GLN A 101 17.13 -30.78 -8.08
N GLU A 102 17.13 -29.73 -7.25
CA GLU A 102 18.22 -29.43 -6.32
C GLU A 102 18.47 -30.60 -5.38
N ASN A 103 17.42 -31.17 -4.78
CA ASN A 103 17.54 -32.29 -3.85
C ASN A 103 18.03 -33.58 -4.51
N GLU A 104 17.55 -33.90 -5.72
CA GLU A 104 17.90 -35.14 -6.43
C GLU A 104 19.29 -35.09 -7.06
N THR A 105 19.74 -33.92 -7.51
CA THR A 105 21.01 -33.77 -8.25
C THR A 105 22.11 -33.02 -7.47
N ALA A 106 21.90 -32.72 -6.18
CA ALA A 106 22.85 -31.99 -5.34
C ALA A 106 24.28 -32.55 -5.34
N SER A 107 24.45 -33.87 -5.47
CA SER A 107 25.75 -34.54 -5.48
C SER A 107 26.43 -34.58 -6.85
N ASN A 108 25.66 -34.42 -7.94
CA ASN A 108 26.12 -34.71 -9.31
C ASN A 108 26.29 -33.45 -10.17
N LEU A 109 25.72 -32.31 -9.75
CA LEU A 109 25.83 -31.05 -10.48
C LEU A 109 27.21 -30.42 -10.36
N SER A 110 27.70 -29.87 -11.47
CA SER A 110 28.86 -28.98 -11.42
C SER A 110 28.57 -27.74 -10.57
N SER A 111 29.62 -27.12 -10.03
CA SER A 111 29.49 -25.89 -9.23
C SER A 111 28.80 -24.75 -9.98
N VAL A 112 28.98 -24.68 -11.30
CA VAL A 112 28.36 -23.66 -12.18
C VAL A 112 26.86 -23.91 -12.33
N GLU A 113 26.44 -25.14 -12.59
CA GLU A 113 25.03 -25.50 -12.72
C GLU A 113 24.29 -25.29 -11.40
N ARG A 114 24.89 -25.67 -10.27
CA ARG A 114 24.33 -25.43 -8.94
C ARG A 114 24.13 -23.94 -8.66
N ARG A 115 25.07 -23.08 -9.09
CA ARG A 115 24.92 -21.63 -8.97
C ARG A 115 23.76 -21.11 -9.81
N LYS A 116 23.59 -21.61 -11.04
CA LYS A 116 22.48 -21.23 -11.92
C LYS A 116 21.13 -21.64 -11.32
N LEU A 117 21.02 -22.89 -10.88
CA LEU A 117 19.82 -23.42 -10.22
C LEU A 117 19.44 -22.58 -9.00
N ASN A 118 20.41 -22.29 -8.13
CA ASN A 118 20.20 -21.43 -6.96
C ASN A 118 19.73 -20.01 -7.33
N LEU A 119 20.23 -19.44 -8.42
CA LEU A 119 19.78 -18.12 -8.89
C LEU A 119 18.32 -18.17 -9.38
N ASP A 120 17.94 -19.23 -10.06
CA ASP A 120 16.58 -19.38 -10.59
C ASP A 120 15.56 -19.68 -9.48
N ILE A 121 15.92 -20.53 -8.50
CA ILE A 121 15.14 -20.72 -7.26
C ILE A 121 14.96 -19.39 -6.53
N ARG A 122 16.02 -18.59 -6.37
CA ARG A 122 15.94 -17.27 -5.70
C ARG A 122 15.03 -16.29 -6.46
N LYS A 123 15.09 -16.27 -7.80
CA LYS A 123 14.23 -15.43 -8.63
C LYS A 123 12.76 -15.83 -8.50
N LEU A 124 12.45 -17.12 -8.61
CA LEU A 124 11.06 -17.61 -8.50
C LEU A 124 10.53 -17.48 -7.08
N SER A 125 11.34 -17.79 -6.07
CA SER A 125 11.00 -17.50 -4.66
C SER A 125 10.72 -16.02 -4.44
N GLY A 126 11.48 -15.13 -5.10
CA GLY A 126 11.24 -13.69 -5.07
C GLY A 126 9.89 -13.29 -5.66
N LYS A 127 9.45 -13.94 -6.75
CA LYS A 127 8.13 -13.74 -7.37
C LYS A 127 7.01 -14.34 -6.52
N ALA A 128 7.21 -15.53 -5.94
CA ALA A 128 6.23 -16.17 -5.06
C ALA A 128 5.98 -15.33 -3.79
N ARG A 129 6.99 -14.62 -3.30
CA ARG A 129 6.87 -13.68 -2.17
C ARG A 129 6.03 -12.43 -2.47
N GLU A 130 5.61 -12.21 -3.71
CA GLU A 130 4.65 -11.15 -4.06
C GLU A 130 3.23 -11.47 -3.61
N PHE A 131 2.95 -12.73 -3.29
CA PHE A 131 1.63 -13.21 -2.93
C PHE A 131 1.51 -13.39 -1.42
N PRO A 132 0.35 -13.04 -0.82
CA PRO A 132 0.13 -13.16 0.61
C PRO A 132 0.20 -14.62 1.05
N ARG A 133 0.51 -14.80 2.34
CA ARG A 133 0.43 -16.12 2.95
C ARG A 133 -1.03 -16.55 3.05
N SER A 134 -1.26 -17.83 2.80
CA SER A 134 -2.57 -18.45 2.89
C SER A 134 -2.45 -19.73 3.70
N ASN A 135 -3.39 -19.93 4.61
CA ASN A 135 -3.51 -21.17 5.39
C ASN A 135 -4.17 -22.29 4.59
N GLN A 136 -4.49 -22.07 3.31
CA GLN A 136 -5.03 -23.10 2.44
C GLN A 136 -3.95 -24.17 2.18
N SER A 137 -4.27 -25.42 2.55
CA SER A 137 -3.36 -26.57 2.64
C SER A 137 -2.70 -27.03 1.34
N ASN A 138 -3.06 -26.47 0.19
CA ASN A 138 -2.76 -27.06 -1.12
C ASN A 138 -1.61 -26.38 -1.87
N PHE A 139 -1.00 -25.33 -1.31
CA PHE A 139 0.08 -24.57 -1.95
C PHE A 139 1.26 -24.42 -1.00
N THR A 140 2.38 -23.85 -1.46
CA THR A 140 3.59 -23.52 -0.67
C THR A 140 3.37 -22.51 0.49
N GLY A 141 2.14 -22.38 0.99
CA GLY A 141 1.71 -21.48 2.04
C GLY A 141 1.40 -20.08 1.54
N ARG A 142 1.26 -19.87 0.24
CA ARG A 142 0.91 -18.58 -0.40
C ARG A 142 -0.17 -18.78 -1.45
N TYR A 143 -0.99 -17.75 -1.65
CA TYR A 143 -2.06 -17.77 -2.65
C TYR A 143 -2.49 -16.34 -3.01
N PRO A 144 -2.84 -16.03 -4.27
CA PRO A 144 -3.34 -14.70 -4.63
C PRO A 144 -4.68 -14.38 -3.96
N LYS A 145 -4.76 -13.23 -3.28
CA LYS A 145 -6.00 -12.69 -2.70
C LYS A 145 -6.60 -11.54 -3.52
N SER A 146 -5.84 -11.00 -4.48
CA SER A 146 -6.26 -9.89 -5.35
C SER A 146 -6.08 -10.25 -6.85
N PRO A 147 -6.88 -9.68 -7.76
CA PRO A 147 -6.74 -9.90 -9.21
C PRO A 147 -5.50 -9.23 -9.82
N THR A 148 -4.80 -8.38 -9.08
CA THR A 148 -3.62 -7.63 -9.56
C THR A 148 -2.37 -7.95 -8.76
N ARG A 149 -1.20 -7.82 -9.40
CA ARG A 149 0.09 -7.97 -8.68
C ARG A 149 0.26 -6.88 -7.62
N PHE A 150 -0.18 -5.66 -7.93
CA PHE A 150 -0.11 -4.53 -7.01
C PHE A 150 -0.88 -4.82 -5.72
N GLY A 151 -2.14 -5.28 -5.81
CA GLY A 151 -2.94 -5.60 -4.63
C GLY A 151 -2.41 -6.80 -3.85
N ASN A 152 -1.91 -7.84 -4.51
CA ASN A 152 -1.28 -8.96 -3.80
C ASN A 152 -0.04 -8.52 -2.99
N VAL A 153 0.80 -7.65 -3.54
CA VAL A 153 1.96 -7.10 -2.83
C VAL A 153 1.53 -6.27 -1.62
N LEU A 154 0.46 -5.49 -1.76
CA LEU A 154 -0.09 -4.68 -0.66
C LEU A 154 -0.54 -5.59 0.49
N ILE A 155 -1.44 -6.53 0.20
CA ILE A 155 -1.98 -7.49 1.16
C ILE A 155 -0.85 -8.30 1.81
N GLU A 156 0.18 -8.67 1.06
CA GLU A 156 1.28 -9.52 1.56
C GLU A 156 2.09 -8.88 2.69
N TYR A 157 2.34 -7.57 2.68
CA TYR A 157 3.00 -6.90 3.81
C TYR A 157 1.99 -6.41 4.88
N GLU A 158 0.74 -6.13 4.51
CA GLU A 158 -0.32 -5.75 5.46
C GLU A 158 -0.66 -6.91 6.41
N GLU A 159 -0.80 -8.11 5.87
CA GLU A 159 -1.10 -9.32 6.65
C GLU A 159 0.16 -9.95 7.27
N TYR A 160 1.36 -9.44 6.98
CA TYR A 160 2.60 -10.06 7.47
C TYR A 160 2.65 -10.11 9.01
N SER A 161 2.38 -8.98 9.65
CA SER A 161 2.41 -8.83 11.10
C SER A 161 1.32 -9.66 11.78
N LEU A 162 0.15 -9.76 11.15
CA LEU A 162 -0.95 -10.61 11.61
C LEU A 162 -0.57 -12.10 11.49
N ASN A 163 -0.12 -12.54 10.32
CA ASN A 163 0.24 -13.93 10.08
C ASN A 163 1.45 -14.39 10.91
N ARG A 164 2.41 -13.51 11.14
CA ARG A 164 3.67 -13.83 11.85
C ARG A 164 3.53 -13.71 13.37
N TYR A 165 2.87 -12.66 13.85
CA TYR A 165 2.85 -12.27 15.26
C TYR A 165 1.45 -12.11 15.84
N GLY A 166 0.37 -12.19 15.05
CA GLY A 166 -0.98 -11.88 15.52
C GLY A 166 -1.25 -10.38 15.67
N ILE A 167 -0.33 -9.53 15.19
CA ILE A 167 -0.45 -8.08 15.31
C ILE A 167 -1.19 -7.53 14.09
N HIS A 168 -2.41 -7.02 14.27
CA HIS A 168 -3.12 -6.36 13.18
C HIS A 168 -2.47 -5.02 12.82
N MET A 169 -1.86 -4.94 11.63
CA MET A 169 -1.07 -3.79 11.21
C MET A 169 -1.81 -2.47 11.38
N MET A 170 -3.05 -2.35 10.91
CA MET A 170 -3.80 -1.09 10.94
C MET A 170 -4.10 -0.57 12.34
N VAL A 171 -4.22 -1.47 13.33
CA VAL A 171 -4.52 -1.11 14.71
C VAL A 171 -3.25 -0.59 15.39
N PHE A 172 -2.16 -1.33 15.23
CA PHE A 172 -0.91 -1.04 15.94
C PHE A 172 0.05 -0.10 15.18
N TRP A 173 -0.25 0.28 13.93
CA TRP A 173 0.66 1.08 13.11
C TRP A 173 1.03 2.43 13.74
N ASN A 174 0.05 3.11 14.35
CA ASN A 174 0.31 4.41 14.99
C ASN A 174 1.17 4.26 16.26
N HIS A 175 0.96 3.17 17.02
CA HIS A 175 1.73 2.89 18.23
C HIS A 175 3.16 2.46 17.91
N ILE A 176 3.34 1.54 16.94
CA ILE A 176 4.68 1.11 16.54
C ILE A 176 5.45 2.29 15.96
N LYS A 177 4.80 3.17 15.16
CA LYS A 177 5.42 4.38 14.65
C LYS A 177 6.00 5.27 15.74
N GLN A 178 5.44 5.33 16.94
CA GLN A 178 6.00 6.15 18.01
C GLN A 178 7.34 5.60 18.50
N GLN A 179 7.52 4.29 18.53
CA GLN A 179 8.73 3.61 19.00
C GLN A 179 9.91 3.69 18.01
N ILE A 180 9.65 3.92 16.72
CA ILE A 180 10.69 3.91 15.69
C ILE A 180 11.63 5.13 15.84
N PRO A 181 12.97 4.95 15.74
CA PRO A 181 13.94 6.04 15.66
C PRO A 181 13.66 7.01 14.52
N LYS A 182 14.12 8.26 14.66
CA LYS A 182 13.84 9.32 13.68
C LYS A 182 14.41 8.99 12.30
N GLU A 183 15.59 8.40 12.25
CA GLU A 183 16.30 8.04 11.02
C GLU A 183 15.51 7.00 10.21
N VAL A 184 14.96 5.98 10.89
CA VAL A 184 14.14 4.94 10.27
C VAL A 184 12.78 5.48 9.83
N LYS A 185 12.20 6.43 10.57
CA LYS A 185 10.98 7.16 10.17
C LYS A 185 11.21 7.95 8.88
N GLU A 186 12.33 8.65 8.76
CA GLU A 186 12.69 9.41 7.56
C GLU A 186 12.87 8.49 6.34
N GLU A 187 13.58 7.36 6.51
CA GLU A 187 13.71 6.35 5.45
C GLU A 187 12.36 5.76 5.04
N LEU A 188 11.49 5.46 6.01
CA LEU A 188 10.14 4.95 5.78
C LEU A 188 9.29 5.94 4.98
N ASN A 189 9.31 7.22 5.37
CA ASN A 189 8.58 8.28 4.69
C ASN A 189 9.08 8.49 3.26
N LEU A 190 10.40 8.47 3.05
CA LEU A 190 11.00 8.57 1.72
C LEU A 190 10.56 7.41 0.82
N LYS A 191 10.62 6.17 1.31
CA LYS A 191 10.19 4.99 0.55
C LYS A 191 8.69 4.98 0.25
N SER A 192 7.85 5.44 1.20
CA SER A 192 6.42 5.63 0.96
C SER A 192 6.21 6.66 -0.15
N ALA A 193 6.80 7.85 -0.02
CA ALA A 193 6.63 8.93 -0.99
C ALA A 193 7.02 8.51 -2.42
N ILE A 194 8.13 7.78 -2.59
CA ILE A 194 8.54 7.27 -3.90
C ILE A 194 7.50 6.28 -4.45
N ALA A 195 7.01 5.36 -3.62
CA ALA A 195 5.99 4.40 -4.04
C ALA A 195 4.67 5.10 -4.44
N ASP A 196 4.29 6.15 -3.70
CA ASP A 196 3.06 6.92 -3.91
C ASP A 196 3.16 7.74 -5.20
N ILE A 197 4.30 8.40 -5.45
CA ILE A 197 4.57 9.08 -6.72
C ILE A 197 4.46 8.13 -7.91
N CYS A 198 5.00 6.91 -7.82
CA CYS A 198 4.84 5.92 -8.90
C CYS A 198 3.38 5.54 -9.14
N VAL A 199 2.58 5.41 -8.08
CA VAL A 199 1.12 5.16 -8.18
C VAL A 199 0.42 6.32 -8.87
N TYR A 200 0.73 7.56 -8.50
CA TYR A 200 0.13 8.74 -9.14
C TYR A 200 0.55 8.90 -10.60
N LEU A 201 1.82 8.64 -10.94
CA LEU A 201 2.29 8.66 -12.33
C LEU A 201 1.64 7.56 -13.17
N CYS A 202 1.41 6.38 -12.58
CA CYS A 202 0.64 5.31 -13.20
C CYS A 202 -0.78 5.77 -13.51
N LEU A 203 -1.49 6.35 -12.54
CA LEU A 203 -2.85 6.86 -12.75
C LEU A 203 -2.89 8.00 -13.77
N ALA A 204 -1.97 8.97 -13.68
CA ALA A 204 -1.88 10.07 -14.62
C ALA A 204 -1.69 9.54 -16.06
N SER A 205 -0.80 8.55 -16.24
CA SER A 205 -0.60 7.89 -17.54
C SER A 205 -1.87 7.20 -18.04
N LEU A 206 -2.64 6.56 -17.14
CA LEU A 206 -3.92 5.95 -17.48
C LEU A 206 -4.94 6.99 -17.94
N VAL A 207 -5.03 8.13 -17.26
CA VAL A 207 -5.92 9.23 -17.63
C VAL A 207 -5.52 9.81 -19.00
N TYR A 208 -4.22 9.97 -19.25
CA TYR A 208 -3.71 10.48 -20.52
C TYR A 208 -4.02 9.56 -21.71
N ILE A 209 -4.12 8.24 -21.52
CA ILE A 209 -4.58 7.31 -22.57
C ILE A 209 -5.94 7.74 -23.14
N PHE A 210 -6.84 8.27 -22.31
CA PHE A 210 -8.18 8.71 -22.73
C PHE A 210 -8.22 10.17 -23.16
N ILE A 211 -7.60 11.07 -22.38
CA ILE A 211 -7.66 12.52 -22.63
C ILE A 211 -6.86 12.89 -23.88
N GLY A 212 -5.73 12.25 -24.14
CA GLY A 212 -4.85 12.59 -25.27
C GLY A 212 -5.55 12.54 -26.62
N PRO A 213 -6.07 11.38 -27.04
CA PRO A 213 -6.82 11.26 -28.28
C PRO A 213 -8.02 12.21 -28.33
N LEU A 214 -8.75 12.37 -27.22
CA LEU A 214 -9.90 13.28 -27.15
C LEU A 214 -9.48 14.75 -27.37
N SER A 215 -8.39 15.18 -26.77
CA SER A 215 -7.88 16.56 -26.91
C SER A 215 -7.47 16.86 -28.36
N LEU A 216 -6.91 15.88 -29.06
CA LEU A 216 -6.57 15.98 -30.48
C LEU A 216 -7.85 16.05 -31.34
N LEU A 217 -8.88 15.26 -31.03
CA LEU A 217 -10.17 15.30 -31.74
C LEU A 217 -10.90 16.65 -31.60
N LEU A 218 -10.74 17.34 -30.46
CA LEU A 218 -11.39 18.63 -30.18
C LEU A 218 -10.67 19.83 -30.82
N GLN A 219 -9.43 19.68 -31.30
CA GLN A 219 -8.65 20.78 -31.91
C GLN A 219 -9.03 21.10 -33.38
N LYS A 220 -10.13 20.53 -33.86
CA LYS A 220 -10.55 20.51 -35.27
C LYS A 220 -10.75 21.90 -35.92
N ASP A 221 -10.96 22.96 -35.13
CA ASP A 221 -11.22 24.32 -35.62
C ASP A 221 -9.97 25.24 -35.64
N SER A 222 -8.80 24.73 -35.26
CA SER A 222 -7.57 25.52 -35.31
C SER A 222 -6.97 25.50 -36.73
N TRP A 223 -6.63 26.69 -37.25
CA TRP A 223 -6.02 27.02 -38.56
C TRP A 223 -4.79 26.20 -39.03
N ILE A 224 -4.36 25.19 -38.28
CA ILE A 224 -3.23 24.28 -38.53
C ILE A 224 -3.60 23.15 -39.51
N MET A 225 -4.88 23.07 -39.92
CA MET A 225 -5.49 22.05 -40.78
C MET A 225 -4.75 21.73 -42.11
N ILE A 226 -3.90 22.64 -42.60
CA ILE A 226 -3.18 22.48 -43.88
C ILE A 226 -1.98 21.50 -43.76
N TRP A 227 -1.51 21.17 -42.54
CA TRP A 227 -0.36 20.27 -42.32
C TRP A 227 -0.73 18.90 -41.72
N ASP A 228 -2.02 18.52 -41.70
CA ASP A 228 -2.55 17.54 -40.76
C ASP A 228 -2.71 16.09 -41.26
N HIS A 229 -2.06 15.70 -42.37
CA HIS A 229 -1.99 14.28 -42.76
C HIS A 229 -1.30 13.40 -41.71
N LEU A 230 -0.54 14.00 -40.79
CA LEU A 230 0.12 13.32 -39.68
C LEU A 230 -0.75 13.19 -38.43
N PHE A 231 -1.96 13.75 -38.40
CA PHE A 231 -2.89 13.65 -37.26
C PHE A 231 -3.10 12.22 -36.73
N PRO A 232 -3.42 11.21 -37.58
CA PRO A 232 -3.61 9.85 -37.08
C PRO A 232 -2.31 9.26 -36.53
N LEU A 233 -1.16 9.60 -37.13
CA LEU A 233 0.15 9.14 -36.66
C LEU A 233 0.52 9.75 -35.31
N LYS A 234 0.28 11.05 -35.10
CA LYS A 234 0.52 11.73 -33.82
C LYS A 234 -0.38 11.18 -32.71
N SER A 235 -1.67 11.00 -32.99
CA SER A 235 -2.63 10.42 -32.04
C SER A 235 -2.24 9.01 -31.64
N PHE A 236 -1.84 8.20 -32.62
CA PHE A 236 -1.35 6.84 -32.39
C PHE A 236 -0.06 6.83 -31.56
N LEU A 237 0.92 7.67 -31.90
CA LEU A 237 2.18 7.77 -31.16
C LEU A 237 1.96 8.21 -29.71
N TYR A 238 1.06 9.16 -29.48
CA TYR A 238 0.69 9.62 -28.15
C TYR A 238 0.03 8.50 -27.32
N LEU A 239 -0.92 7.77 -27.92
CA LEU A 239 -1.57 6.63 -27.28
C LEU A 239 -0.53 5.56 -26.93
N LEU A 240 0.35 5.21 -27.86
CA LEU A 240 1.40 4.23 -27.66
C LEU A 240 2.34 4.65 -26.52
N LEU A 241 2.80 5.90 -26.51
CA LEU A 241 3.68 6.43 -25.46
C LEU A 241 2.99 6.40 -24.09
N SER A 242 1.70 6.74 -24.03
CA SER A 242 0.91 6.71 -22.80
C SER A 242 0.73 5.28 -22.26
N ILE A 243 0.52 4.29 -23.13
CA ILE A 243 0.45 2.86 -22.75
C ILE A 243 1.81 2.36 -22.23
N ILE A 244 2.91 2.73 -22.89
CA ILE A 244 4.27 2.38 -22.45
C ILE A 244 4.55 3.01 -21.09
N ALA A 245 4.25 4.29 -20.92
CA ALA A 245 4.41 5.01 -19.66
C ALA A 245 3.58 4.37 -18.54
N PHE A 246 2.30 4.08 -18.79
CA PHE A 246 1.43 3.39 -17.83
C PHE A 246 2.02 2.05 -17.39
N LYS A 247 2.47 1.22 -18.34
CA LYS A 247 3.07 -0.08 -18.03
C LYS A 247 4.37 0.07 -17.24
N ALA A 248 5.23 1.02 -17.61
CA ALA A 248 6.49 1.28 -16.92
C ALA A 248 6.25 1.74 -15.46
N PHE A 249 5.37 2.72 -15.26
CA PHE A 249 5.05 3.22 -13.93
C PHE A 249 4.30 2.19 -13.07
N TYR A 250 3.48 1.33 -13.67
CA TYR A 250 2.87 0.20 -12.95
C TYR A 250 3.93 -0.77 -12.40
N GLU A 251 4.91 -1.18 -13.20
CA GLU A 251 6.00 -2.06 -12.73
C GLU A 251 6.92 -1.37 -11.69
N LEU A 252 7.19 -0.07 -11.87
CA LEU A 252 7.91 0.74 -10.88
C LEU A 252 7.14 0.82 -9.56
N SER A 253 5.81 1.04 -9.61
CA SER A 253 4.96 1.12 -8.42
C SER A 253 5.00 -0.19 -7.62
N ILE A 254 4.93 -1.34 -8.30
CA ILE A 254 5.06 -2.67 -7.68
C ILE A 254 6.43 -2.81 -7.03
N THR A 255 7.50 -2.41 -7.72
CA THR A 255 8.87 -2.55 -7.22
C THR A 255 9.12 -1.68 -5.98
N HIS A 256 8.72 -0.41 -6.01
CA HIS A 256 8.86 0.48 -4.87
C HIS A 256 7.95 0.09 -3.70
N ARG A 257 6.73 -0.40 -3.97
CA ARG A 257 5.84 -0.90 -2.92
C ARG A 257 6.39 -2.15 -2.25
N LYS A 258 7.07 -3.06 -2.97
CA LYS A 258 7.80 -4.18 -2.34
C LYS A 258 8.92 -3.70 -1.42
N ASN A 259 9.68 -2.70 -1.84
CA ASN A 259 10.78 -2.16 -1.04
C ASN A 259 10.26 -1.46 0.22
N TYR A 260 9.15 -0.72 0.12
CA TYR A 260 8.42 -0.17 1.25
C TYR A 260 7.90 -1.28 2.17
N GLY A 261 7.20 -2.28 1.63
CA GLY A 261 6.67 -3.41 2.39
C GLY A 261 7.75 -4.19 3.15
N ARG A 262 8.94 -4.41 2.56
CA ARG A 262 10.08 -5.02 3.27
C ARG A 262 10.51 -4.20 4.49
N LEU A 263 10.56 -2.87 4.37
CA LEU A 263 10.90 -2.00 5.48
C LEU A 263 9.83 -2.06 6.58
N VAL A 264 8.55 -2.02 6.20
CA VAL A 264 7.41 -2.21 7.14
C VAL A 264 7.54 -3.53 7.91
N LYS A 265 7.83 -4.64 7.22
CA LYS A 265 8.05 -5.93 7.90
C LYS A 265 9.20 -5.90 8.88
N SER A 266 10.34 -5.34 8.48
CA SER A 266 11.49 -5.21 9.39
C SER A 266 11.17 -4.34 10.61
N ILE A 267 10.32 -3.33 10.47
CA ILE A 267 9.86 -2.51 11.59
C ILE A 267 9.09 -3.36 12.60
N PHE A 268 8.16 -4.21 12.14
CA PHE A 268 7.45 -5.13 13.04
C PHE A 268 8.39 -6.16 13.67
N ASP A 269 9.32 -6.73 12.89
CA ASP A 269 10.28 -7.70 13.40
C ASP A 269 11.14 -7.12 14.54
N LEU A 270 11.60 -5.87 14.37
CA LEU A 270 12.52 -5.21 15.30
C LEU A 270 11.80 -4.55 16.49
N TYR A 271 10.72 -3.79 16.24
CA TYR A 271 10.14 -2.88 17.24
C TYR A 271 8.91 -3.44 17.97
N ARG A 272 8.36 -4.60 17.59
CA ARG A 272 7.18 -5.17 18.28
C ARG A 272 7.40 -5.43 19.78
N LEU A 273 8.62 -5.83 20.18
CA LEU A 273 8.93 -6.13 21.57
C LEU A 273 9.07 -4.85 22.40
N GLU A 274 9.59 -3.79 21.80
CA GLU A 274 9.65 -2.46 22.43
C GLU A 274 8.24 -1.88 22.59
N LEU A 275 7.39 -2.07 21.58
CA LEU A 275 5.98 -1.76 21.66
C LEU A 275 5.31 -2.54 22.81
N ALA A 276 5.49 -3.86 22.88
CA ALA A 276 4.93 -4.70 23.94
C ALA A 276 5.37 -4.19 25.33
N LYS A 277 6.66 -3.88 25.50
CA LYS A 277 7.19 -3.31 26.74
C LYS A 277 6.54 -1.97 27.07
N SER A 278 6.33 -1.09 26.08
CA SER A 278 5.68 0.21 26.29
C SER A 278 4.20 0.09 26.67
N LEU A 279 3.54 -0.99 26.24
CA LEU A 279 2.16 -1.32 26.60
C LEU A 279 2.04 -2.09 27.92
N GLY A 280 3.15 -2.41 28.59
CA GLY A 280 3.16 -3.22 29.82
C GLY A 280 2.99 -4.73 29.57
N ILE A 281 3.03 -5.17 28.31
CA ILE A 281 2.91 -6.58 27.92
C ILE A 281 4.24 -7.30 28.17
N ARG A 282 4.21 -8.34 28.99
CA ARG A 282 5.40 -9.16 29.29
C ARG A 282 5.52 -10.33 28.30
N ILE A 283 6.18 -10.10 27.17
CA ILE A 283 6.55 -11.16 26.23
C ILE A 283 7.81 -11.87 26.75
N LYS A 284 7.71 -13.17 27.05
CA LYS A 284 8.74 -13.95 27.76
C LYS A 284 10.06 -14.09 26.99
N LYS A 285 10.04 -14.10 25.65
CA LYS A 285 11.23 -14.38 24.82
C LYS A 285 11.27 -13.54 23.54
N ARG A 286 12.50 -13.28 23.07
CA ARG A 286 12.75 -12.60 21.77
C ARG A 286 12.53 -13.53 20.57
N TYR A 287 12.84 -14.82 20.75
CA TYR A 287 12.74 -15.86 19.72
C TYR A 287 11.85 -16.97 20.23
N HIS A 288 10.93 -17.42 19.38
CA HIS A 288 10.12 -18.59 19.64
C HIS A 288 10.89 -19.84 19.23
N THR A 289 10.90 -20.81 20.13
CA THR A 289 11.49 -22.13 19.93
C THR A 289 10.43 -23.19 19.68
N THR A 290 9.21 -22.96 20.16
CA THR A 290 8.06 -23.86 20.00
C THR A 290 6.90 -23.14 19.32
N GLU A 291 6.00 -23.91 18.68
CA GLU A 291 4.77 -23.37 18.10
C GLU A 291 3.85 -22.80 19.18
N GLU A 292 3.79 -23.43 20.35
CA GLU A 292 3.02 -22.96 21.52
C GLU A 292 3.41 -21.52 21.92
N GLU A 293 4.70 -21.19 21.91
CA GLU A 293 5.17 -19.82 22.22
C GLU A 293 4.73 -18.79 21.19
N ILE A 294 4.57 -19.18 19.92
CA ILE A 294 4.07 -18.31 18.85
C ILE A 294 2.58 -18.07 19.06
N ASP A 295 1.84 -19.13 19.39
CA ASP A 295 0.40 -19.05 19.58
C ASP A 295 0.05 -18.27 20.86
N GLU A 296 0.84 -18.41 21.93
CA GLU A 296 0.74 -17.54 23.12
C GLU A 296 0.96 -16.07 22.77
N GLU A 297 2.00 -15.72 22.00
CA GLU A 297 2.24 -14.32 21.59
C GLU A 297 1.08 -13.81 20.71
N LYS A 298 0.58 -14.61 19.77
CA LYS A 298 -0.55 -14.24 18.91
C LYS A 298 -1.82 -13.97 19.71
N ALA A 299 -2.14 -14.85 20.65
CA ALA A 299 -3.33 -14.70 21.51
C ALA A 299 -3.27 -13.41 22.34
N LEU A 300 -2.09 -13.07 22.87
CA LEU A 300 -1.87 -11.81 23.58
C LEU A 300 -2.10 -10.60 22.68
N TRP A 301 -1.55 -10.59 21.47
CA TRP A 301 -1.76 -9.46 20.56
C TRP A 301 -3.21 -9.33 20.10
N GLU A 302 -3.91 -10.45 19.91
CA GLU A 302 -5.33 -10.47 19.58
C GLU A 302 -6.18 -9.87 20.72
N GLU A 303 -5.90 -10.20 21.98
CA GLU A 303 -6.57 -9.61 23.14
C GLU A 303 -6.41 -8.07 23.16
N TYR A 304 -5.19 -7.57 22.95
CA TYR A 304 -4.93 -6.13 22.90
C TYR A 304 -5.53 -5.47 21.66
N GLN A 305 -5.64 -6.19 20.54
CA GLN A 305 -6.31 -5.68 19.35
C GLN A 305 -7.78 -5.35 19.65
N TYR A 306 -8.48 -6.22 20.37
CA TYR A 306 -9.85 -5.95 20.83
C TYR A 306 -9.89 -4.74 21.77
N TYR A 307 -8.91 -4.58 22.66
CA TYR A 307 -8.78 -3.40 23.52
C TYR A 307 -8.72 -2.08 22.75
N PHE A 308 -7.97 -2.02 21.65
CA PHE A 308 -7.86 -0.80 20.85
C PHE A 308 -9.03 -0.57 19.89
N LEU A 309 -9.65 -1.63 19.37
CA LEU A 309 -10.78 -1.53 18.45
C LEU A 309 -12.11 -1.24 19.16
N ASP A 310 -12.25 -1.69 20.40
CA ASP A 310 -13.54 -1.79 21.07
C ASP A 310 -13.55 -1.05 22.41
N TYR A 311 -13.34 0.26 22.32
CA TYR A 311 -13.34 1.15 23.49
C TYR A 311 -14.66 1.08 24.29
N ASN A 312 -15.77 0.66 23.67
CA ASN A 312 -17.10 0.65 24.26
C ASN A 312 -17.54 -0.70 24.86
N LEU A 313 -17.13 -1.87 24.31
CA LEU A 313 -17.53 -3.16 24.90
C LEU A 313 -16.70 -3.56 26.13
N LEU A 314 -15.45 -3.11 26.20
CA LEU A 314 -14.58 -3.44 27.33
C LEU A 314 -14.87 -2.64 28.59
N HIS A 315 -15.43 -1.43 28.49
CA HIS A 315 -15.90 -0.72 29.68
C HIS A 315 -16.99 -1.51 30.42
N LYS A 316 -17.80 -2.31 29.71
CA LYS A 316 -18.77 -3.22 30.32
C LYS A 316 -18.11 -4.47 30.92
N LYS A 317 -17.18 -5.10 30.21
CA LYS A 317 -16.56 -6.36 30.63
C LYS A 317 -15.53 -6.18 31.76
N PHE A 318 -14.79 -5.06 31.74
CA PHE A 318 -13.89 -4.71 32.84
C PHE A 318 -14.62 -4.10 34.02
N ALA A 319 -15.68 -3.31 33.85
CA ALA A 319 -16.50 -2.87 34.98
C ALA A 319 -17.06 -4.07 35.76
N SER A 320 -17.55 -5.11 35.07
CA SER A 320 -18.01 -6.32 35.73
C SER A 320 -16.90 -7.12 36.43
N SER A 321 -15.68 -7.16 35.87
CA SER A 321 -14.57 -7.89 36.50
C SER A 321 -13.91 -7.12 37.65
N PHE A 322 -14.05 -5.79 37.69
CA PHE A 322 -13.60 -4.97 38.82
C PHE A 322 -14.65 -4.94 39.95
N GLU A 323 -15.95 -5.02 39.65
CA GLU A 323 -17.00 -5.24 40.67
C GLU A 323 -16.82 -6.57 41.42
N GLU A 324 -16.39 -7.65 40.74
CA GLU A 324 -16.10 -8.95 41.38
C GLU A 324 -14.83 -8.94 42.27
N LEU A 325 -13.94 -7.95 42.13
CA LEU A 325 -12.72 -7.82 42.94
C LEU A 325 -12.91 -6.95 44.18
N ASP A 326 -13.95 -6.11 44.22
CA ASP A 326 -14.32 -5.29 45.39
C ASP A 326 -15.26 -6.04 46.36
N GLU A 327 -15.76 -7.23 45.99
CA GLU A 327 -16.57 -8.12 46.85
C GLU A 327 -15.76 -9.20 47.60
N ILE A 328 -14.42 -9.19 47.50
CA ILE A 328 -13.50 -10.06 48.24
C ILE A 328 -12.69 -9.22 49.23
#